data_AF-A0AAV5E266-F1
#
_entry.id   AF-A0AAV5E266-F1
#
_cell.length_a   1.000
_cell.length_b   1.000
_cell.length_c   1.000
_cell.angle_alpha   90.00
_cell.angle_beta   90.00
_cell.angle_gamma   90.00
#
_symmetry.space_group_name_H-M   'P 1'
#
loop_
_entity.id
_entity.type
_entity.pdbx_description
1 polymer ?
#
loop_
_entity_poly.entity_id
_entity_poly.type
_entity_poly.pdbx_seq_one_letter_code
_entity_poly.pdbx_strand_id
1 'polypeptide(L)'
;MNDLMSVGLHRLWKDRLIYKLNPFPGMKHLDVAGGTGDVAFRVLERIKSVSHRAMQGALTDLGEDTHIYICDINPNMLSVERSVLQKEAIVKNIALVGYKEMQKP
;
A
#
# COMPACT_ATOMS: atom_id res chain seq x y z
N MET A 1 15.77 -10.25 6.01
CA MET A 1 16.05 -11.43 5.15
C MET A 1 16.32 -11.05 3.69
N ASN A 2 15.52 -10.16 3.08
CA ASN A 2 15.63 -9.82 1.65
C ASN A 2 16.88 -9.01 1.25
N ASP A 3 17.40 -8.14 2.12
CA ASP A 3 18.59 -7.33 1.79
C ASP A 3 19.85 -8.19 1.59
N LEU A 4 20.01 -9.27 2.37
CA LEU A 4 21.20 -10.13 2.30
C LEU A 4 21.18 -11.05 1.06
N MET A 5 20.01 -11.59 0.70
CA MET A 5 19.87 -12.54 -0.42
C MET A 5 19.87 -11.88 -1.81
N SER A 6 19.60 -10.57 -1.86
CA SER A 6 19.58 -9.81 -3.12
C SER A 6 20.69 -8.75 -3.21
N VAL A 7 21.55 -8.66 -2.20
CA VAL A 7 22.52 -7.55 -2.04
C VAL A 7 21.82 -6.18 -2.21
N GLY A 8 20.60 -6.06 -1.69
CA GLY A 8 19.77 -4.85 -1.77
C GLY A 8 19.03 -4.60 -3.11
N LEU A 9 19.24 -5.40 -4.15
CA LEU A 9 18.68 -5.16 -5.50
C LEU A 9 17.15 -5.22 -5.55
N HIS A 10 16.53 -5.97 -4.63
CA HIS A 10 15.07 -6.07 -4.53
C HIS A 10 14.38 -4.72 -4.29
N ARG A 11 15.07 -3.71 -3.74
CA ARG A 11 14.53 -2.35 -3.59
C ARG A 11 14.30 -1.69 -4.95
N LEU A 12 15.28 -1.79 -5.85
CA LEU A 12 15.19 -1.30 -7.22
C LEU A 12 14.12 -2.03 -8.04
N TRP A 13 13.95 -3.34 -7.81
CA TRP A 13 12.86 -4.09 -8.45
C TRP A 13 11.48 -3.61 -7.99
N LYS A 14 11.32 -3.30 -6.71
CA LYS A 14 10.09 -2.72 -6.17
C LYS A 14 9.85 -1.31 -6.69
N ASP A 15 10.88 -0.47 -6.79
CA ASP A 15 10.76 0.84 -7.46
C ASP A 15 10.29 0.70 -8.90
N ARG A 16 10.89 -0.24 -9.64
CA ARG A 16 10.52 -0.51 -11.03
C ARG A 16 9.13 -1.11 -11.18
N LEU A 17 8.70 -1.94 -10.22
CA LEU A 17 7.33 -2.46 -10.16
C LEU A 17 6.33 -1.30 -10.08
N ILE A 18 6.54 -0.37 -9.13
CA ILE A 18 5.65 0.77 -8.93
C ILE A 18 5.65 1.70 -10.14
N TYR A 19 6.83 1.92 -10.74
CA TYR A 19 6.94 2.68 -11.99
C TYR A 19 6.12 2.05 -13.13
N LYS A 20 6.20 0.73 -13.30
CA LYS A 20 5.42 0.01 -14.32
C LYS A 20 3.93 -0.05 -14.01
N LEU A 21 3.57 -0.19 -12.73
CA LEU A 21 2.18 -0.23 -12.26
C LEU A 21 1.47 1.10 -12.54
N ASN A 22 2.21 2.21 -12.52
CA ASN A 22 1.73 3.58 -12.71
C ASN A 22 0.40 3.89 -11.96
N PRO A 23 0.39 3.82 -10.63
CA PRO A 23 -0.79 4.11 -9.82
C PRO A 23 -1.36 5.51 -10.05
N PHE A 24 -2.68 5.63 -10.00
CA PHE A 24 -3.41 6.89 -10.20
C PHE A 24 -4.48 7.12 -9.11
N PRO A 25 -4.87 8.38 -8.86
CA PRO A 25 -5.92 8.72 -7.88
C PRO A 25 -7.28 8.09 -8.25
N GLY A 26 -8.06 7.67 -7.26
CA GLY A 26 -9.33 6.95 -7.43
C GLY A 26 -9.18 5.44 -7.68
N MET A 27 -7.96 4.93 -7.81
CA MET A 27 -7.71 3.50 -8.01
C MET A 27 -8.05 2.68 -6.75
N LYS A 28 -8.61 1.48 -6.96
CA LYS A 28 -8.67 0.41 -5.95
C LYS A 28 -7.52 -0.56 -6.18
N HIS A 29 -6.64 -0.72 -5.18
CA HIS A 29 -5.46 -1.58 -5.27
C HIS A 29 -5.56 -2.74 -4.29
N LEU A 30 -5.21 -3.95 -4.74
CA LEU A 30 -5.15 -5.15 -3.91
C LEU A 30 -3.71 -5.68 -3.93
N ASP A 31 -3.07 -5.68 -2.77
CA ASP A 31 -1.74 -6.24 -2.53
C ASP A 31 -1.89 -7.60 -1.83
N VAL A 32 -1.44 -8.67 -2.47
CA VAL A 32 -1.60 -10.05 -1.99
C VAL A 32 -0.26 -10.59 -1.50
N ALA A 33 -0.26 -11.26 -0.34
CA ALA A 33 0.95 -11.58 0.41
C ALA A 33 1.76 -10.32 0.78
N GLY A 34 1.04 -9.21 0.99
CA GLY A 34 1.57 -7.88 1.25
C GLY A 34 1.83 -7.61 2.72
N GLY A 35 2.06 -8.63 3.56
CA GLY A 35 2.07 -8.49 5.03
C GLY A 35 3.11 -7.51 5.62
N THR A 36 4.00 -6.95 4.80
CA THR A 36 4.94 -5.87 5.20
C THR A 36 4.54 -4.48 4.71
N GLY A 37 3.42 -4.36 3.98
CA GLY A 37 2.89 -3.10 3.46
C GLY A 37 3.75 -2.35 2.44
N ASP A 38 5.01 -2.74 2.20
CA ASP A 38 5.97 -1.93 1.43
C ASP A 38 5.48 -1.55 0.03
N VAL A 39 4.92 -2.51 -0.73
CA VAL A 39 4.39 -2.22 -2.08
C VAL A 39 3.15 -1.33 -1.98
N ALA A 40 2.19 -1.66 -1.12
CA ALA A 40 1.00 -0.85 -0.86
C ALA A 40 1.33 0.61 -0.46
N PHE A 41 2.35 0.83 0.39
CA PHE A 41 2.79 2.16 0.76
C PHE A 41 3.40 2.93 -0.40
N ARG A 42 4.25 2.27 -1.19
CA ARG A 42 4.84 2.88 -2.38
C ARG A 42 3.78 3.25 -3.42
N VAL A 43 2.71 2.46 -3.53
CA VAL A 43 1.53 2.80 -4.34
C VAL A 43 0.86 4.05 -3.81
N LEU A 44 0.58 4.13 -2.51
CA LEU A 44 -0.06 5.29 -1.88
C LEU A 44 0.77 6.57 -2.06
N GLU A 45 2.08 6.50 -1.81
CA GLU A 45 3.01 7.62 -1.99
C GLU A 45 3.02 8.12 -3.43
N ARG A 46 3.03 7.19 -4.40
CA ARG A 46 2.98 7.55 -5.83
C ARG A 46 1.68 8.27 -6.16
N ILE A 47 0.53 7.78 -5.70
CA ILE A 47 -0.77 8.42 -5.92
C ILE A 47 -0.78 9.82 -5.32
N LYS A 48 -0.37 9.99 -4.06
CA LYS A 48 -0.27 11.30 -3.40
C LYS A 48 0.63 12.25 -4.18
N SER A 49 1.78 11.79 -4.65
CA SER A 49 2.72 12.62 -5.43
C SER A 49 2.14 13.11 -6.76
N VAL A 50 1.27 12.31 -7.39
CA VAL A 50 0.58 12.69 -8.63
C VAL A 50 -0.54 13.70 -8.34
N SER A 51 -1.36 13.44 -7.30
CA SER A 51 -2.41 14.38 -6.88
C SER A 51 -1.85 15.74 -6.45
N HIS A 52 -0.67 15.79 -5.81
CA HIS A 52 -0.04 17.05 -5.42
C HIS A 52 0.49 17.87 -6.60
N ARG A 53 0.89 17.22 -7.71
CA ARG A 53 1.49 17.89 -8.88
C ARG A 53 0.45 18.45 -9.85
N ALA A 54 -0.74 17.87 -9.89
CA ALA A 54 -1.84 18.36 -10.71
C ALA A 54 -2.71 19.30 -9.86
N MET A 55 -2.83 20.55 -10.29
CA MET A 55 -3.44 21.69 -9.58
C MET A 55 -4.75 21.32 -8.85
N GLN A 56 -4.79 21.60 -7.55
CA GLN A 56 -5.73 21.08 -6.54
C GLN A 56 -7.21 21.43 -6.79
N GLY A 57 -8.10 20.44 -6.57
CA GLY A 57 -9.55 20.61 -6.61
C GLY A 57 -10.27 19.30 -6.94
N ALA A 58 -10.18 18.84 -8.20
CA ALA A 58 -10.87 17.61 -8.63
C ALA A 58 -10.11 16.31 -8.27
N LEU A 59 -8.77 16.36 -8.16
CA LEU A 59 -7.95 15.18 -7.87
C LEU A 59 -7.78 14.91 -6.37
N THR A 60 -8.14 15.87 -5.51
CA THR A 60 -8.20 15.67 -4.06
C THR A 60 -9.35 14.74 -3.70
N ASP A 61 -10.51 14.93 -4.29
CA ASP A 61 -11.70 14.09 -4.08
C ASP A 61 -11.43 12.65 -4.57
N LEU A 62 -10.80 12.52 -5.73
CA LEU A 62 -10.35 11.21 -6.23
C LEU A 62 -9.28 10.56 -5.35
N GLY A 63 -8.46 11.35 -4.66
CA GLY A 63 -7.51 10.86 -3.67
C GLY A 63 -8.21 10.27 -2.44
N GLU A 64 -9.35 10.82 -2.04
CA GLU A 64 -10.20 10.24 -0.98
C GLU A 64 -10.87 8.94 -1.43
N ASP A 65 -11.18 8.80 -2.72
CA ASP A 65 -11.75 7.57 -3.29
C ASP A 65 -10.72 6.44 -3.53
N THR A 66 -9.42 6.72 -3.43
CA THR A 66 -8.39 5.67 -3.53
C THR A 66 -8.50 4.72 -2.35
N HIS A 67 -8.62 3.41 -2.61
CA HIS A 67 -8.66 2.37 -1.58
C HIS A 67 -7.57 1.34 -1.83
N ILE A 68 -6.84 0.97 -0.77
CA ILE A 68 -5.77 -0.03 -0.86
C ILE A 68 -6.05 -1.16 0.14
N TYR A 69 -6.11 -2.39 -0.37
CA TYR A 69 -6.35 -3.59 0.41
C TYR A 69 -5.06 -4.39 0.49
N ILE A 70 -4.64 -4.75 1.70
CA ILE A 70 -3.43 -5.54 1.94
C ILE A 70 -3.86 -6.87 2.54
N CYS A 71 -3.61 -7.94 1.80
CA CYS A 71 -3.96 -9.30 2.19
C CYS A 71 -2.70 -10.09 2.53
N ASP A 72 -2.72 -10.80 3.65
CA ASP A 72 -1.70 -11.80 3.96
C ASP A 72 -2.31 -12.97 4.74
N ILE A 73 -1.78 -14.16 4.52
CA ILE A 73 -2.19 -15.37 5.25
C ILE A 73 -1.64 -15.37 6.67
N ASN A 74 -0.47 -14.76 6.88
CA ASN A 74 0.21 -14.74 8.16
C ASN A 74 -0.30 -13.56 9.03
N PRO A 75 -1.09 -13.84 10.09
CA PRO A 75 -1.66 -12.78 10.92
C PRO A 75 -0.60 -11.98 11.67
N ASN A 76 0.59 -12.55 11.92
CA ASN A 76 1.68 -11.87 12.60
C ASN A 76 2.31 -10.78 11.74
N MET A 77 2.28 -10.94 10.40
CA MET A 77 2.78 -9.90 9.50
C MET A 77 1.80 -8.71 9.50
N LEU A 78 0.49 -8.98 9.43
CA LEU A 78 -0.54 -7.95 9.47
C LEU A 78 -0.64 -7.22 10.81
N SER A 79 -0.31 -7.86 11.93
CA SER A 79 -0.35 -7.21 13.26
C SER A 79 0.78 -6.19 13.44
N VAL A 80 1.96 -6.50 12.90
CA VAL A 80 3.09 -5.56 12.84
C VAL A 80 2.70 -4.38 11.97
N GLU A 81 2.13 -4.65 10.79
CA GLU A 81 1.72 -3.61 9.85
C GLU A 81 0.64 -2.70 10.43
N ARG A 82 -0.36 -3.28 11.10
CA ARG A 82 -1.40 -2.51 11.80
C ARG A 82 -0.82 -1.53 12.82
N SER A 83 0.25 -1.93 13.50
CA SER A 83 0.93 -1.09 14.49
C SER A 83 1.70 0.07 13.84
N VAL A 84 2.17 -0.10 12.61
CA VAL A 84 2.79 0.98 11.80
C VAL A 84 1.71 1.95 11.33
N LEU A 85 0.62 1.42 10.77
CA LEU A 85 -0.53 2.20 10.30
C LEU A 85 -1.25 2.99 11.41
N GLN A 86 -1.12 2.60 12.68
CA GLN A 86 -1.68 3.36 13.80
C GLN A 86 -0.79 4.53 14.23
N LYS A 87 0.54 4.40 14.06
CA LYS A 87 1.52 5.44 14.44
C LYS A 87 1.59 6.54 13.40
N GLU A 88 1.61 6.12 12.14
CA GLU A 88 1.43 6.99 11.01
C GLU A 88 -0.07 7.27 10.93
N ALA A 89 -0.55 8.47 11.26
CA ALA A 89 -1.97 8.86 11.14
C ALA A 89 -2.48 8.89 9.68
N ILE A 90 -1.94 8.02 8.83
CA ILE A 90 -1.83 8.15 7.38
C ILE A 90 -2.99 7.51 6.64
N VAL A 91 -3.88 6.71 7.26
CA VAL A 91 -4.81 5.96 6.41
C VAL A 91 -6.21 5.74 6.96
N LYS A 92 -7.11 6.61 6.53
CA LYS A 92 -8.52 6.29 6.37
C LYS A 92 -8.77 5.26 5.26
N ASN A 93 -7.81 5.07 4.35
CA ASN A 93 -8.02 4.40 3.05
C ASN A 93 -7.20 3.11 2.81
N ILE A 94 -6.45 2.62 3.81
CA ILE A 94 -5.82 1.29 3.76
C ILE A 94 -6.61 0.34 4.64
N ALA A 95 -6.99 -0.81 4.08
CA ALA A 95 -7.61 -1.91 4.79
C ALA A 95 -6.67 -3.12 4.83
N LEU A 96 -6.35 -3.60 6.03
CA LEU A 96 -5.68 -4.88 6.22
C LEU A 96 -6.73 -5.99 6.23
N VAL A 97 -6.51 -7.05 5.45
CA VAL A 97 -7.43 -8.18 5.32
C VAL A 97 -6.67 -9.48 5.59
N GLY A 98 -6.82 -9.97 6.81
CA GLY A 98 -6.30 -11.28 7.22
C GLY A 98 -7.32 -12.41 7.04
N TYR A 99 -6.81 -13.63 7.06
CA TYR A 99 -7.63 -14.85 7.02
C TYR A 99 -8.77 -14.86 8.07
N LYS A 100 -8.53 -14.34 9.28
CA LYS A 100 -9.55 -14.25 10.34
C LYS A 100 -10.64 -13.21 10.07
N GLU A 101 -10.38 -12.21 9.23
CA GLU A 101 -11.35 -11.15 8.89
C GLU A 101 -12.28 -11.57 7.75
N MET A 102 -11.86 -12.50 6.88
CA MET A 102 -12.70 -13.11 5.83
C MET A 102 -13.73 -14.13 6.35
N GLN A 103 -13.65 -14.55 7.61
CA GLN A 103 -14.59 -15.49 8.24
C GLN A 103 -15.66 -14.83 9.10
N LYS A 104 -15.67 -13.50 9.19
CA LYS A 104 -16.79 -12.80 9.85
C LYS A 104 -17.99 -12.79 8.87
N PRO A 105 -19.19 -13.18 9.34
CA PRO A 105 -20.40 -13.20 8.52
C PRO A 105 -20.81 -11.81 8.05
#